data_AF-A0A8J4EB34-F1
#
_entry.id   AF-A0A8J4EB34-F1
#
_cell.length_a   1.000
_cell.length_b   1.000
_cell.length_c   1.000
_cell.angle_alpha   90.00
_cell.angle_beta   90.00
_cell.angle_gamma   90.00
#
_symmetry.space_group_name_H-M   'P 1'
#
loop_
_entity.id
_entity.type
_entity.pdbx_description
1 polymer ?
#
loop_
_entity_poly.entity_id
_entity_poly.type
_entity_poly.pdbx_seq_one_letter_code
_entity_poly.pdbx_strand_id
1 'polypeptide(L)'
;MTTSKADEITRLCEEWIKAASLPTGGSQISYQTEQFRLMSNGIYFHELTFDELRVAILGLTKTLLLPGMNTVVVNDHYFLWAWCAELLAGAGTNYFSHTEFELKQLSIVCNRSALSGAVSPDRRERYADLLQDWQMGALLRDSHLILAYLSFPLLEGVLKKECSTYVSPSGEIQKNFEIEQSDGSLRKYRTGKRCSSLRDLLVLLNNEIADNNLQSDLDSLRRHLSSLASSGEDGFDLLYRWRNSSMHGSTSFPTIGGTLLAIVSLICLHSMSGGYEAARERAVARASRQRSALASGLNAGTPWSFYPPYF
;
A
#
# COMPACT_ATOMS: atom_id res chain seq x y z
N MET A 1 -27.46 -0.32 18.94
CA MET A 1 -26.00 -0.10 18.99
C MET A 1 -25.59 0.37 17.61
N THR A 2 -25.06 1.57 17.47
CA THR A 2 -24.51 2.07 16.20
C THR A 2 -23.23 1.30 15.90
N THR A 3 -23.23 0.53 14.82
CA THR A 3 -22.04 -0.14 14.27
C THR A 3 -20.95 0.90 14.04
N SER A 4 -19.71 0.63 14.46
CA SER A 4 -18.62 1.58 14.23
C SER A 4 -18.32 1.67 12.72
N LYS A 5 -17.78 2.81 12.26
CA LYS A 5 -17.41 2.95 10.84
C LYS A 5 -16.31 1.96 10.44
N ALA A 6 -15.43 1.60 11.36
CA ALA A 6 -14.43 0.54 11.14
C ALA A 6 -15.10 -0.82 10.86
N ASP A 7 -16.09 -1.22 11.66
CA ASP A 7 -16.86 -2.45 11.43
C ASP A 7 -17.61 -2.41 10.09
N GLU A 8 -18.12 -1.23 9.71
CA GLU A 8 -18.78 -1.03 8.43
C GLU A 8 -17.81 -1.19 7.24
N ILE A 9 -16.60 -0.62 7.32
CA ILE A 9 -15.55 -0.80 6.32
C ILE A 9 -15.22 -2.29 6.16
N THR A 10 -15.01 -3.01 7.27
CA THR A 10 -14.74 -4.46 7.25
C THR A 10 -15.86 -5.20 6.56
N ARG A 11 -17.11 -4.96 6.97
CA ARG A 11 -18.30 -5.61 6.40
C ARG A 11 -18.40 -5.37 4.89
N LEU A 12 -18.24 -4.13 4.44
CA LEU A 12 -18.31 -3.78 3.02
C LEU A 12 -17.24 -4.48 2.19
N CYS A 13 -15.99 -4.52 2.67
CA CYS A 13 -14.92 -5.23 1.98
C CYS A 13 -15.16 -6.75 1.93
N GLU A 14 -15.65 -7.36 3.01
CA GLU A 14 -15.97 -8.78 3.06
C GLU A 14 -17.16 -9.15 2.16
N GLU A 15 -18.22 -8.34 2.16
CA GLU A 15 -19.36 -8.50 1.26
C GLU A 15 -18.95 -8.32 -0.20
N TRP A 16 -18.05 -7.38 -0.48
CA TRP A 16 -17.47 -7.22 -1.81
C TRP A 16 -16.73 -8.48 -2.27
N ILE A 17 -15.83 -9.03 -1.44
CA ILE A 17 -15.08 -10.26 -1.76
C ILE A 17 -16.04 -11.43 -1.99
N LYS A 18 -17.04 -11.58 -1.13
CA LYS A 18 -18.05 -12.64 -1.24
C LYS A 18 -18.87 -12.52 -2.52
N ALA A 19 -19.28 -11.31 -2.89
CA ALA A 19 -20.06 -11.07 -4.10
C ALA A 19 -19.20 -11.20 -5.38
N ALA A 20 -17.91 -10.89 -5.30
CA ALA A 20 -16.99 -10.99 -6.43
C ALA A 20 -16.51 -12.42 -6.68
N SER A 21 -16.55 -13.30 -5.67
CA SER A 21 -16.03 -14.67 -5.75
C SER A 21 -17.01 -15.61 -6.45
N LEU A 22 -16.56 -16.29 -7.50
CA LEU A 22 -17.32 -17.35 -8.16
C LEU A 22 -17.04 -18.72 -7.52
N PRO A 23 -18.02 -19.65 -7.49
CA PRO A 23 -17.82 -21.01 -6.98
C PRO A 23 -16.71 -21.79 -7.68
N THR A 24 -16.36 -21.39 -8.91
CA THR A 24 -15.32 -21.99 -9.74
C THR A 24 -13.91 -21.44 -9.48
N GLY A 25 -13.75 -20.54 -8.50
CA GLY A 25 -12.46 -19.90 -8.18
C GLY A 25 -12.11 -18.69 -9.05
N GLY A 26 -13.02 -18.28 -9.95
CA GLY A 26 -12.91 -17.02 -10.70
C GLY A 26 -13.44 -15.81 -9.93
N SER A 27 -13.29 -14.63 -10.51
CA SER A 27 -13.87 -13.39 -9.98
C SER A 27 -14.77 -12.71 -11.02
N GLN A 28 -15.90 -12.16 -10.59
CA GLN A 28 -16.80 -11.40 -11.46
C GLN A 28 -17.13 -10.05 -10.83
N ILE A 29 -16.91 -8.97 -11.58
CA ILE A 29 -17.36 -7.63 -11.22
C ILE A 29 -18.74 -7.42 -11.85
N SER A 30 -19.72 -7.03 -11.04
CA SER A 30 -21.08 -6.73 -11.49
C SER A 30 -21.67 -5.57 -10.71
N TYR A 31 -22.89 -5.14 -11.07
CA TYR A 31 -23.63 -4.17 -10.27
C TYR A 31 -23.75 -4.60 -8.80
N GLN A 32 -23.85 -5.90 -8.53
CA GLN A 32 -23.95 -6.43 -7.17
C GLN A 32 -22.66 -6.27 -6.37
N THR A 33 -21.49 -6.20 -7.01
CA THR A 33 -20.23 -5.93 -6.31
C THR A 33 -20.04 -4.42 -6.10
N GLU A 34 -20.44 -3.58 -7.04
CA GLU A 34 -20.22 -2.12 -6.96
C GLU A 34 -21.01 -1.43 -5.83
N GLN A 35 -22.11 -2.03 -5.36
CA GLN A 35 -22.86 -1.49 -4.21
C GLN A 35 -22.07 -1.55 -2.89
N PHE A 36 -21.04 -2.39 -2.79
CA PHE A 36 -20.22 -2.55 -1.58
C PHE A 36 -18.95 -1.69 -1.57
N ARG A 37 -18.77 -0.82 -2.57
CA ARG A 37 -17.61 0.10 -2.63
C ARG A 37 -17.67 1.09 -1.46
N LEU A 38 -16.52 1.36 -0.85
CA LEU A 38 -16.44 2.24 0.31
C LEU A 38 -16.95 3.64 -0.04
N MET A 39 -16.47 4.21 -1.14
CA MET A 39 -16.89 5.56 -1.54
C MET A 39 -18.37 5.64 -1.94
N SER A 40 -18.94 4.57 -2.52
CA SER A 40 -20.38 4.50 -2.84
C SER A 40 -21.25 4.46 -1.57
N ASN A 41 -20.67 4.05 -0.43
CA ASN A 41 -21.32 4.04 0.87
C ASN A 41 -20.92 5.25 1.74
N GLY A 42 -20.43 6.33 1.14
CA GLY A 42 -20.11 7.58 1.85
C GLY A 42 -18.86 7.52 2.74
N ILE A 43 -17.99 6.52 2.54
CA ILE A 43 -16.73 6.39 3.28
C ILE A 43 -15.63 7.10 2.49
N TYR A 44 -15.22 8.27 2.98
CA TYR A 44 -14.16 9.07 2.37
C TYR A 44 -12.87 8.99 3.19
N PHE A 45 -11.78 8.57 2.55
CA PHE A 45 -10.50 8.26 3.23
C PHE A 45 -9.91 9.43 4.05
N HIS A 46 -10.09 10.66 3.59
CA HIS A 46 -9.62 11.87 4.27
C HIS A 46 -10.41 12.23 5.53
N GLU A 47 -11.55 11.59 5.77
CA GLU A 47 -12.40 11.75 6.96
C GLU A 47 -12.19 10.63 7.98
N LEU A 48 -11.37 9.63 7.65
CA LEU A 48 -11.15 8.47 8.51
C LEU A 48 -10.27 8.85 9.70
N THR A 49 -10.56 8.24 10.84
CA THR A 49 -9.63 8.17 11.97
C THR A 49 -8.48 7.21 11.67
N PHE A 50 -7.47 7.19 12.54
CA PHE A 50 -6.35 6.25 12.44
C PHE A 50 -6.82 4.80 12.30
N ASP A 51 -7.73 4.36 13.19
CA ASP A 51 -8.25 2.99 13.21
C ASP A 51 -9.09 2.67 11.97
N GLU A 52 -9.92 3.60 11.53
CA GLU A 52 -10.74 3.41 10.33
C GLU A 52 -9.88 3.33 9.06
N LEU A 53 -8.83 4.16 8.94
CA LEU A 53 -7.93 4.13 7.79
C LEU A 53 -7.11 2.83 7.76
N ARG A 54 -6.64 2.36 8.92
CA ARG A 54 -5.95 1.07 9.08
C ARG A 54 -6.82 -0.08 8.58
N VAL A 55 -8.08 -0.12 9.00
CA VAL A 55 -9.05 -1.13 8.54
C VAL A 55 -9.33 -1.00 7.04
N ALA A 56 -9.42 0.22 6.51
CA ALA A 56 -9.59 0.45 5.07
C ALA A 56 -8.39 -0.06 4.25
N ILE A 57 -7.16 0.14 4.71
CA ILE A 57 -5.95 -0.40 4.06
C ILE A 57 -6.02 -1.93 4.02
N LEU A 58 -6.34 -2.57 5.15
CA LEU A 58 -6.46 -4.03 5.21
C LEU A 58 -7.57 -4.57 4.31
N GLY A 59 -8.76 -3.98 4.40
CA GLY A 59 -9.93 -4.39 3.62
C GLY A 59 -9.67 -4.28 2.12
N LEU A 60 -9.17 -3.13 1.67
CA LEU A 60 -8.89 -2.91 0.24
C LEU A 60 -7.71 -3.75 -0.26
N THR A 61 -6.72 -4.07 0.57
CA THR A 61 -5.67 -5.02 0.20
C THR A 61 -6.25 -6.42 -0.08
N LYS A 62 -7.23 -6.85 0.72
CA LYS A 62 -7.93 -8.13 0.50
C LYS A 62 -8.81 -8.09 -0.74
N THR A 63 -9.45 -6.95 -1.05
CA THR A 63 -10.24 -6.81 -2.29
C THR A 63 -9.37 -6.73 -3.54
N LEU A 64 -8.14 -6.19 -3.42
CA LEU A 64 -7.17 -6.12 -4.52
C LEU A 64 -6.70 -7.51 -4.94
N LEU A 65 -6.49 -8.38 -3.96
CA LEU A 65 -5.87 -9.69 -4.11
C LEU A 65 -6.88 -10.80 -3.80
N LEU A 66 -7.61 -11.20 -4.84
CA LEU A 66 -8.63 -12.25 -4.79
C LEU A 66 -8.06 -13.66 -5.02
N PRO A 67 -8.78 -14.72 -4.63
CA PRO A 67 -8.44 -16.10 -4.99
C PRO A 67 -8.15 -16.25 -6.49
N GLY A 68 -7.15 -17.06 -6.83
CA GLY A 68 -6.65 -17.18 -8.20
C GLY A 68 -5.74 -16.04 -8.66
N MET A 69 -5.31 -15.15 -7.74
CA MET A 69 -4.44 -14.01 -8.02
C MET A 69 -5.04 -13.00 -9.01
N ASN A 70 -6.37 -12.98 -9.10
CA ASN A 70 -7.11 -11.99 -9.89
C ASN A 70 -6.99 -10.63 -9.23
N THR A 71 -6.79 -9.58 -10.04
CA THR A 71 -6.60 -8.22 -9.53
C THR A 71 -7.68 -7.28 -10.02
N VAL A 72 -8.23 -6.52 -9.07
CA VAL A 72 -9.26 -5.52 -9.33
C VAL A 72 -8.83 -4.21 -8.68
N VAL A 73 -8.23 -3.32 -9.48
CA VAL A 73 -7.97 -1.95 -9.07
C VAL A 73 -9.17 -1.09 -9.45
N VAL A 74 -9.69 -0.35 -8.49
CA VAL A 74 -10.85 0.55 -8.67
C VAL A 74 -10.62 1.87 -7.96
N ASN A 75 -11.55 2.81 -8.11
CA ASN A 75 -11.49 4.13 -7.49
C ASN A 75 -11.18 4.10 -5.99
N ASP A 76 -11.78 3.19 -5.21
CA ASP A 76 -11.45 3.06 -3.78
C ASP A 76 -9.95 2.87 -3.54
N HIS A 77 -9.27 2.05 -4.35
CA HIS A 77 -7.83 1.82 -4.26
C HIS A 77 -7.04 3.09 -4.59
N TYR A 78 -7.40 3.78 -5.68
CA TYR A 78 -6.73 5.02 -6.07
C TYR A 78 -6.89 6.10 -5.01
N PHE A 79 -8.09 6.28 -4.45
CA PHE A 79 -8.32 7.27 -3.40
C PHE A 79 -7.62 6.91 -2.09
N LEU A 80 -7.57 5.61 -1.72
CA LEU A 80 -6.79 5.15 -0.59
C LEU A 80 -5.29 5.44 -0.79
N TRP A 81 -4.71 5.01 -1.91
CA TRP A 81 -3.29 5.21 -2.20
C TRP A 81 -2.94 6.70 -2.26
N ALA A 82 -3.78 7.52 -2.89
CA ALA A 82 -3.62 8.97 -2.92
C ALA A 82 -3.61 9.58 -1.53
N TRP A 83 -4.52 9.15 -0.66
CA TRP A 83 -4.61 9.65 0.70
C TRP A 83 -3.41 9.25 1.55
N CYS A 84 -2.99 7.98 1.48
CA CYS A 84 -1.76 7.51 2.12
C CYS A 84 -0.53 8.28 1.61
N ALA A 85 -0.42 8.49 0.30
CA ALA A 85 0.66 9.27 -0.29
C ALA A 85 0.67 10.72 0.19
N GLU A 86 -0.49 11.36 0.33
CA GLU A 86 -0.63 12.72 0.85
C GLU A 86 -0.16 12.84 2.30
N LEU A 87 -0.46 11.85 3.15
CA LEU A 87 -0.01 11.79 4.55
C LEU A 87 1.48 11.51 4.69
N LEU A 88 2.07 10.69 3.81
CA LEU A 88 3.45 10.23 3.92
C LEU A 88 4.44 11.12 3.17
N ALA A 89 4.10 11.51 1.94
CA ALA A 89 4.99 12.16 1.00
C ALA A 89 4.52 13.54 0.53
N GLY A 90 3.32 13.98 0.96
CA GLY A 90 2.81 15.32 0.67
C GLY A 90 3.70 16.44 1.21
N ALA A 91 3.43 17.68 0.81
CA ALA A 91 4.18 18.82 1.35
C ALA A 91 4.09 18.90 2.89
N GLY A 92 5.14 19.29 3.59
CA GLY A 92 5.08 19.48 5.05
C GLY A 92 4.73 18.22 5.85
N THR A 93 4.85 17.03 5.27
CA THR A 93 4.90 15.78 6.01
C THR A 93 6.35 15.52 6.42
N ASN A 94 6.53 14.98 7.63
CA ASN A 94 7.85 14.74 8.23
C ASN A 94 8.07 13.26 8.54
N TYR A 95 7.35 12.35 7.87
CA TYR A 95 7.57 10.91 8.05
C TYR A 95 9.00 10.52 7.62
N PHE A 96 9.40 10.95 6.43
CA PHE A 96 10.78 10.84 5.97
C PHE A 96 11.56 12.09 6.39
N SER A 97 12.67 11.90 7.09
CA SER A 97 13.59 12.97 7.47
C SER A 97 14.42 13.44 6.28
N HIS A 98 15.17 14.53 6.45
CA HIS A 98 16.06 15.05 5.41
C HIS A 98 17.17 14.06 5.01
N THR A 99 17.60 13.18 5.93
CA THR A 99 18.60 12.15 5.66
C THR A 99 18.02 10.92 4.96
N GLU A 100 16.70 10.87 4.78
CA GLU A 100 15.97 9.78 4.12
C GLU A 100 15.40 10.24 2.77
N PHE A 101 16.07 11.20 2.13
CA PHE A 101 15.60 11.82 0.90
C PHE A 101 15.38 10.79 -0.22
N GLU A 102 16.30 9.85 -0.41
CA GLU A 102 16.21 8.81 -1.43
C GLU A 102 15.01 7.88 -1.18
N LEU A 103 14.77 7.51 0.07
CA LEU A 103 13.62 6.69 0.44
C LEU A 103 12.30 7.45 0.23
N LYS A 104 12.29 8.76 0.53
CA LYS A 104 11.17 9.65 0.21
C LYS A 104 10.91 9.71 -1.30
N GLN A 105 11.95 9.89 -2.13
CA GLN A 105 11.81 9.92 -3.59
C GLN A 105 11.28 8.58 -4.12
N LEU A 106 11.79 7.46 -3.61
CA LEU A 106 11.29 6.13 -3.97
C LEU A 106 9.81 5.97 -3.61
N SER A 107 9.40 6.42 -2.41
CA SER A 107 8.00 6.44 -2.00
C SER A 107 7.13 7.30 -2.93
N ILE A 108 7.59 8.49 -3.32
CA ILE A 108 6.89 9.37 -4.26
C ILE A 108 6.69 8.67 -5.61
N VAL A 109 7.74 8.04 -6.15
CA VAL A 109 7.66 7.35 -7.45
C VAL A 109 6.70 6.17 -7.37
N CYS A 110 6.78 5.32 -6.34
CA CYS A 110 5.83 4.22 -6.15
C CYS A 110 4.38 4.72 -6.09
N ASN A 111 4.10 5.76 -5.29
CA ASN A 111 2.74 6.30 -5.20
C ASN A 111 2.25 6.85 -6.54
N ARG A 112 3.09 7.56 -7.30
CA ARG A 112 2.72 8.03 -8.65
C ARG A 112 2.48 6.88 -9.62
N SER A 113 3.31 5.84 -9.58
CA SER A 113 3.12 4.63 -10.38
C SER A 113 1.83 3.90 -10.02
N ALA A 114 1.39 3.95 -8.76
CA ALA A 114 0.09 3.41 -8.34
C ALA A 114 -1.10 4.28 -8.79
N LEU A 115 -0.91 5.59 -8.92
CA LEU A 115 -1.95 6.56 -9.29
C LEU A 115 -2.03 6.87 -10.80
N SER A 116 -1.10 6.36 -11.61
CA SER A 116 -1.03 6.62 -13.06
C SER A 116 -2.31 6.28 -13.82
N GLY A 117 -3.04 5.24 -13.37
CA GLY A 117 -4.31 4.80 -13.95
C GLY A 117 -5.53 5.56 -13.43
N ALA A 118 -5.36 6.47 -12.47
CA ALA A 118 -6.44 7.28 -11.95
C ALA A 118 -6.78 8.40 -12.96
N VAL A 119 -7.93 8.29 -13.62
CA VAL A 119 -8.38 9.27 -14.62
C VAL A 119 -9.65 9.96 -14.14
N SER A 120 -9.61 11.29 -13.99
CA SER A 120 -10.83 12.08 -13.79
C SER A 120 -11.70 12.02 -15.05
N PRO A 121 -13.05 11.91 -14.92
CA PRO A 121 -13.96 11.96 -16.06
C PRO A 121 -13.69 13.14 -17.01
N ASP A 122 -13.40 14.32 -16.44
CA ASP A 122 -13.18 15.57 -17.18
C ASP A 122 -11.82 15.65 -17.88
N ARG A 123 -10.90 14.71 -17.59
CA ARG A 123 -9.53 14.68 -18.14
C ARG A 123 -9.28 13.51 -19.09
N ARG A 124 -10.31 12.73 -19.44
CA ARG A 124 -10.17 11.57 -20.35
C ARG A 124 -9.60 11.94 -21.72
N GLU A 125 -10.00 13.07 -22.27
CA GLU A 125 -9.48 13.55 -23.57
C GLU A 125 -7.98 13.87 -23.51
N ARG A 126 -7.55 14.62 -22.49
CA ARG A 126 -6.11 14.88 -22.26
C ARG A 126 -5.30 13.62 -21.99
N TYR A 127 -5.90 12.64 -21.30
CA TYR A 127 -5.27 11.34 -21.08
C TYR A 127 -5.10 10.59 -22.41
N ALA A 128 -6.07 10.66 -23.31
CA ALA A 128 -5.97 10.10 -24.65
C ALA A 128 -4.83 10.75 -25.45
N ASP A 129 -4.66 12.08 -25.34
CA ASP A 129 -3.54 12.79 -25.99
C ASP A 129 -2.17 12.34 -25.45
N LEU A 130 -2.04 12.15 -24.13
CA LEU A 130 -0.80 11.64 -23.53
C LEU A 130 -0.45 10.21 -23.98
N LEU A 131 -1.46 9.39 -24.26
CA LEU A 131 -1.26 8.04 -24.80
C LEU A 131 -0.78 8.05 -26.26
N GLN A 132 -0.95 9.17 -26.99
CA GLN A 132 -0.44 9.33 -28.35
C GLN A 132 1.08 9.57 -28.39
N ASP A 133 1.65 10.19 -27.33
CA ASP A 133 3.10 10.21 -27.16
C ASP A 133 3.56 8.77 -26.84
N TRP A 134 4.35 8.19 -27.73
CA TRP A 134 4.74 6.79 -27.63
C TRP A 134 5.45 6.46 -26.32
N GLN A 135 6.33 7.34 -25.84
CA GLN A 135 7.16 7.10 -24.66
C GLN A 135 6.36 7.30 -23.38
N MET A 136 5.56 8.37 -23.30
CA MET A 136 4.67 8.61 -22.15
C MET A 136 3.57 7.56 -22.08
N GLY A 137 2.97 7.21 -23.22
CA GLY A 137 1.99 6.14 -23.30
C GLY A 137 2.57 4.78 -22.88
N ALA A 138 3.80 4.45 -23.26
CA ALA A 138 4.47 3.23 -22.81
C ALA A 138 4.70 3.23 -21.29
N LEU A 139 5.22 4.33 -20.74
CA LEU A 139 5.45 4.46 -19.30
C LEU A 139 4.17 4.35 -18.47
N LEU A 140 3.07 4.93 -18.95
CA LEU A 140 1.76 4.82 -18.30
C LEU A 140 1.24 3.38 -18.32
N ARG A 141 1.38 2.67 -19.45
CA ARG A 141 1.00 1.24 -19.56
C ARG A 141 1.84 0.36 -18.63
N ASP A 142 3.13 0.68 -18.48
CA ASP A 142 4.06 -0.08 -17.64
C ASP A 142 4.11 0.41 -16.18
N SER A 143 3.25 1.35 -15.79
CA SER A 143 3.28 1.94 -14.45
C SER A 143 3.14 0.93 -13.31
N HIS A 144 2.31 -0.11 -13.47
CA HIS A 144 2.21 -1.18 -12.48
C HIS A 144 3.43 -2.13 -12.48
N LEU A 145 4.11 -2.30 -13.62
CA LEU A 145 5.40 -3.00 -13.69
C LEU A 145 6.45 -2.25 -12.86
N ILE A 146 6.53 -0.94 -13.07
CA ILE A 146 7.41 -0.03 -12.32
C ILE A 146 7.08 -0.11 -10.83
N LEU A 147 5.80 -0.01 -10.47
CA LEU A 147 5.35 -0.14 -9.08
C LEU A 147 5.81 -1.47 -8.47
N ALA A 148 5.58 -2.60 -9.14
CA ALA A 148 5.93 -3.92 -8.62
C ALA A 148 7.43 -4.03 -8.32
N TYR A 149 8.30 -3.55 -9.21
CA TYR A 149 9.75 -3.63 -9.02
C TYR A 149 10.29 -2.62 -8.00
N LEU A 150 9.71 -1.42 -7.91
CA LEU A 150 10.15 -0.39 -6.97
C LEU A 150 9.57 -0.57 -5.56
N SER A 151 8.44 -1.28 -5.41
CA SER A 151 7.82 -1.49 -4.09
C SER A 151 8.64 -2.42 -3.20
N PHE A 152 9.43 -3.34 -3.76
CA PHE A 152 10.36 -4.19 -2.99
C PHE A 152 11.45 -3.38 -2.27
N PRO A 153 12.29 -2.58 -2.95
CA PRO A 153 13.28 -1.75 -2.27
C PRO A 153 12.63 -0.69 -1.38
N LEU A 154 11.41 -0.21 -1.70
CA LEU A 154 10.67 0.68 -0.82
C LEU A 154 10.33 0.00 0.51
N LEU A 155 9.73 -1.19 0.46
CA LEU A 155 9.39 -1.97 1.65
C LEU A 155 10.64 -2.34 2.45
N GLU A 156 11.72 -2.77 1.79
CA GLU A 156 12.99 -3.06 2.44
C GLU A 156 13.56 -1.81 3.17
N GLY A 157 13.50 -0.63 2.53
CA GLY A 157 13.96 0.62 3.11
C GLY A 157 13.13 1.05 4.32
N VAL A 158 11.80 0.97 4.23
CA VAL A 158 10.89 1.25 5.34
C VAL A 158 11.10 0.27 6.50
N LEU A 159 11.24 -1.03 6.22
CA LEU A 159 11.51 -2.01 7.26
C LEU A 159 12.83 -1.76 7.99
N LYS A 160 13.89 -1.36 7.28
CA LYS A 160 15.16 -1.00 7.93
C LYS A 160 15.06 0.27 8.77
N LYS A 161 14.25 1.24 8.34
CA LYS A 161 13.96 2.45 9.12
C LYS A 161 13.26 2.10 10.43
N GLU A 162 12.19 1.31 10.36
CA GLU A 162 11.41 0.93 11.55
C GLU A 162 12.19 -0.04 12.46
N CYS A 163 12.95 -0.97 11.88
CA CYS A 163 13.82 -1.90 12.61
C CYS A 163 15.22 -1.30 12.89
N SER A 164 15.37 0.02 12.91
CA SER A 164 16.68 0.69 13.02
C SER A 164 17.48 0.34 14.28
N THR A 165 16.82 -0.11 15.35
CA THR A 165 17.51 -0.62 16.56
C THR A 165 18.26 -1.93 16.29
N TYR A 166 17.86 -2.69 15.28
CA TYR A 166 18.43 -4.00 14.94
C TYR A 166 19.23 -4.00 13.65
N VAL A 167 18.83 -3.19 12.65
CA VAL A 167 19.40 -3.20 11.30
C VAL A 167 19.61 -1.77 10.81
N SER A 168 20.81 -1.45 10.37
CA SER A 168 21.15 -0.15 9.79
C SER A 168 20.51 0.05 8.40
N PRO A 169 20.49 1.28 7.85
CA PRO A 169 20.00 1.51 6.49
C PRO A 169 20.75 0.70 5.41
N SER A 170 22.04 0.37 5.62
CA SER A 170 22.83 -0.47 4.70
C SER A 170 22.50 -1.96 4.82
N GLY A 171 21.65 -2.35 5.77
CA GLY A 171 21.33 -3.73 6.11
C GLY A 171 22.30 -4.38 7.09
N GLU A 172 23.24 -3.63 7.67
CA GLU A 172 24.16 -4.15 8.69
C GLU A 172 23.43 -4.36 10.02
N ILE A 173 23.65 -5.50 10.66
CA ILE A 173 23.01 -5.85 11.93
C ILE A 173 23.71 -5.08 13.06
N GLN A 174 22.94 -4.30 13.80
CA GLN A 174 23.38 -3.49 14.95
C GLN A 174 23.12 -4.20 16.28
N LYS A 175 22.09 -5.06 16.35
CA LYS A 175 21.74 -5.87 17.52
C LYS A 175 21.43 -7.28 17.06
N ASN A 176 21.91 -8.28 17.79
CA ASN A 176 21.64 -9.69 17.47
C ASN A 176 20.14 -10.01 17.60
N PHE A 177 19.64 -10.85 16.69
CA PHE A 177 18.27 -11.38 16.74
C PHE A 177 18.22 -12.77 16.07
N GLU A 178 17.12 -13.48 16.26
CA GLU A 178 16.91 -14.81 15.69
C GLU A 178 15.53 -14.86 15.01
N ILE A 179 15.45 -15.53 13.87
CA ILE A 179 14.21 -15.65 13.10
C ILE A 179 13.94 -17.12 12.83
N GLU A 180 12.75 -17.58 13.23
CA GLU A 180 12.26 -18.91 12.91
C GLU A 180 11.99 -19.03 11.40
N GLN A 181 12.56 -20.07 10.80
CA GLN A 181 12.40 -20.43 9.41
C GLN A 181 11.23 -21.40 9.27
N SER A 182 10.76 -21.59 8.04
CA SER A 182 9.56 -22.38 7.75
C SER A 182 9.76 -23.89 8.02
N ASP A 183 11.01 -24.34 8.18
CA ASP A 183 11.39 -25.69 8.61
C ASP A 183 11.53 -25.83 10.14
N GLY A 184 11.19 -24.78 10.90
CA GLY A 184 11.35 -24.71 12.36
C GLY A 184 12.77 -24.41 12.84
N SER A 185 13.73 -24.23 11.92
CA SER A 185 15.10 -23.87 12.29
C SER A 185 15.22 -22.39 12.68
N LEU A 186 16.16 -22.08 13.58
CA LEU A 186 16.42 -20.69 13.99
C LEU A 186 17.60 -20.11 13.21
N ARG A 187 17.33 -19.11 12.37
CA ARG A 187 18.36 -18.34 11.68
C ARG A 187 18.88 -17.25 12.60
N LYS A 188 20.18 -17.29 12.90
CA LYS A 188 20.84 -16.35 13.82
C LYS A 188 21.47 -15.17 13.07
N TYR A 189 21.06 -13.96 13.41
CA TYR A 189 21.63 -12.72 12.90
C TYR A 189 22.59 -12.14 13.93
N ARG A 190 23.83 -11.88 13.50
CA ARG A 190 24.93 -11.41 14.35
C ARG A 190 25.41 -10.03 13.92
N THR A 191 25.76 -9.21 14.90
CA THR A 191 26.27 -7.85 14.72
C THR A 191 27.44 -7.82 13.72
N GLY A 192 27.44 -6.84 12.83
CA GLY A 192 28.44 -6.71 11.74
C GLY A 192 28.22 -7.62 10.54
N LYS A 193 27.22 -8.53 10.56
CA LYS A 193 26.73 -9.22 9.35
C LYS A 193 25.61 -8.40 8.70
N ARG A 194 25.08 -8.86 7.56
CA ARG A 194 24.00 -8.18 6.83
C ARG A 194 22.70 -8.99 6.82
N CYS A 195 21.58 -8.29 6.94
CA CYS A 195 20.24 -8.78 6.62
C CYS A 195 19.70 -8.05 5.38
N SER A 196 19.44 -8.80 4.32
CA SER A 196 18.81 -8.32 3.08
C SER A 196 17.55 -9.13 2.71
N SER A 197 17.11 -9.98 3.64
CA SER A 197 15.93 -10.83 3.45
C SER A 197 14.68 -10.05 3.86
N LEU A 198 13.82 -9.78 2.89
CA LEU A 198 12.56 -9.06 3.11
C LEU A 198 11.65 -9.81 4.09
N ARG A 199 11.57 -11.14 3.95
CA ARG A 199 10.83 -12.03 4.86
C ARG A 199 11.33 -11.85 6.30
N ASP A 200 12.64 -11.96 6.50
CA ASP A 200 13.21 -11.92 7.85
C ASP A 200 13.08 -10.52 8.47
N LEU A 201 13.11 -9.45 7.67
CA LEU A 201 12.81 -8.09 8.13
C LEU A 201 11.34 -7.89 8.52
N LEU A 202 10.39 -8.49 7.78
CA LEU A 202 8.96 -8.47 8.13
C LEU A 202 8.69 -9.22 9.43
N VAL A 203 9.29 -10.41 9.60
CA VAL A 203 9.18 -11.19 10.84
C VAL A 203 9.80 -10.44 12.01
N LEU A 204 10.97 -9.82 11.81
CA LEU A 204 11.62 -8.98 12.83
C LEU A 204 10.72 -7.82 13.26
N LEU A 205 10.15 -7.07 12.30
CA LEU A 205 9.21 -5.98 12.60
C LEU A 205 8.03 -6.51 13.43
N ASN A 206 7.40 -7.59 12.96
CA ASN A 206 6.20 -8.16 13.59
C ASN A 206 6.45 -8.66 15.02
N ASN A 207 7.63 -9.19 15.31
CA ASN A 207 7.94 -9.83 16.58
C ASN A 207 8.56 -8.85 17.61
N GLU A 208 9.38 -7.90 17.15
CA GLU A 208 10.24 -7.10 18.03
C GLU A 208 9.88 -5.61 18.08
N ILE A 209 9.18 -5.08 17.06
CA ILE A 209 8.95 -3.64 16.90
C ILE A 209 7.46 -3.30 16.93
N ALA A 210 6.63 -4.11 16.28
CA ALA A 210 5.21 -3.84 16.12
C ALA A 210 4.48 -3.81 17.48
N ASP A 211 3.63 -2.80 17.67
CA ASP A 211 2.66 -2.82 18.76
C ASP A 211 1.55 -3.84 18.46
N ASN A 212 0.65 -4.05 19.43
CA ASN A 212 -0.43 -5.04 19.31
C ASN A 212 -1.32 -4.79 18.07
N ASN A 213 -1.51 -3.54 17.66
CA ASN A 213 -2.37 -3.22 16.52
C ASN A 213 -1.65 -3.53 15.20
N LEU A 214 -0.40 -3.08 15.04
CA LEU A 214 0.40 -3.37 13.85
C LEU A 214 0.65 -4.88 13.70
N GLN A 215 0.94 -5.57 14.81
CA GLN A 215 1.13 -7.02 14.81
C GLN A 215 -0.16 -7.73 14.34
N SER A 216 -1.31 -7.35 14.89
CA SER A 216 -2.61 -7.90 14.48
C SER A 216 -2.89 -7.71 12.98
N ASP A 217 -2.57 -6.53 12.46
CA ASP A 217 -2.79 -6.19 11.05
C ASP A 217 -1.85 -6.97 10.12
N LEU A 218 -0.56 -7.03 10.47
CA LEU A 218 0.44 -7.80 9.73
C LEU A 218 0.11 -9.30 9.76
N ASP A 219 -0.34 -9.83 10.89
CA ASP A 219 -0.81 -11.21 11.00
C ASP A 219 -2.09 -11.45 10.17
N SER A 220 -3.00 -10.47 10.09
CA SER A 220 -4.16 -10.57 9.19
C SER A 220 -3.74 -10.60 7.71
N LEU A 221 -2.76 -9.77 7.30
CA LEU A 221 -2.25 -9.78 5.93
C LEU A 221 -1.49 -11.06 5.63
N ARG A 222 -0.64 -11.51 6.55
CA ARG A 222 0.12 -12.77 6.45
C ARG A 222 -0.82 -13.96 6.27
N ARG A 223 -1.90 -14.05 7.06
CA ARG A 223 -2.92 -15.10 6.90
C ARG A 223 -3.65 -15.02 5.55
N HIS A 224 -4.01 -13.82 5.09
CA HIS A 224 -4.64 -13.64 3.77
C HIS A 224 -3.70 -14.10 2.65
N LEU A 225 -2.43 -13.70 2.69
CA LEU A 225 -1.41 -14.11 1.74
C LEU A 225 -1.19 -15.63 1.76
N SER A 226 -1.09 -16.25 2.94
CA SER A 226 -1.00 -17.71 3.08
C SER A 226 -2.19 -18.42 2.45
N SER A 227 -3.41 -17.87 2.53
CA SER A 227 -4.60 -18.47 1.92
C SER A 227 -4.56 -18.51 0.39
N LEU A 228 -3.69 -17.71 -0.22
CA LEU A 228 -3.51 -17.59 -1.67
C LEU A 228 -2.27 -18.32 -2.17
N ALA A 229 -1.40 -18.70 -1.24
CA ALA A 229 -0.17 -19.39 -1.53
C ALA A 229 -0.43 -20.88 -1.84
N SER A 230 0.59 -21.56 -2.37
CA SER A 230 0.54 -23.02 -2.48
C SER A 230 0.44 -23.65 -1.08
N SER A 231 -0.21 -24.81 -0.97
CA SER A 231 -0.52 -25.48 0.30
C SER A 231 0.61 -25.41 1.34
N GLY A 232 0.38 -24.68 2.43
CA GLY A 232 1.27 -24.58 3.58
C GLY A 232 2.36 -23.49 3.52
N GLU A 233 2.43 -22.69 2.46
CA GLU A 233 3.39 -21.58 2.36
C GLU A 233 2.98 -20.37 3.24
N ASP A 234 3.96 -19.80 3.95
CA ASP A 234 3.75 -18.61 4.76
C ASP A 234 3.53 -17.35 3.90
N GLY A 235 2.69 -16.44 4.35
CA GLY A 235 2.38 -15.21 3.61
C GLY A 235 3.60 -14.32 3.37
N PHE A 236 4.57 -14.27 4.29
CA PHE A 236 5.81 -13.50 4.07
C PHE A 236 6.79 -14.24 3.15
N ASP A 237 6.77 -15.58 3.15
CA ASP A 237 7.51 -16.38 2.16
C ASP A 237 6.98 -16.13 0.75
N LEU A 238 5.65 -16.04 0.59
CA LEU A 238 5.01 -15.68 -0.68
C LEU A 238 5.51 -14.33 -1.21
N LEU A 239 5.56 -13.30 -0.36
CA LEU A 239 6.08 -11.97 -0.75
C LEU A 239 7.55 -12.04 -1.17
N TYR A 240 8.37 -12.79 -0.43
CA TYR A 240 9.76 -12.98 -0.78
C TYR A 240 9.92 -13.72 -2.11
N ARG A 241 9.08 -14.72 -2.37
CA ARG A 241 9.06 -15.46 -3.64
C ARG A 241 8.64 -14.57 -4.81
N TRP A 242 7.64 -13.69 -4.64
CA TRP A 242 7.22 -12.76 -5.68
C TRP A 242 8.36 -11.90 -6.21
N ARG A 243 9.34 -11.55 -5.38
CA ARG A 243 10.54 -10.82 -5.82
C ARG A 243 11.29 -11.57 -6.93
N ASN A 244 11.34 -12.89 -6.84
CA ASN A 244 12.07 -13.75 -7.79
C ASN A 244 11.16 -14.26 -8.91
N SER A 245 9.87 -14.50 -8.64
CA SER A 245 8.93 -15.10 -9.58
C SER A 245 8.20 -14.08 -10.46
N SER A 246 8.21 -12.79 -10.13
CA SER A 246 7.63 -11.72 -10.97
C SER A 246 8.29 -11.65 -12.36
N MET A 247 9.57 -12.04 -12.46
CA MET A 247 10.28 -12.16 -13.74
C MET A 247 9.79 -13.32 -14.61
N HIS A 248 9.02 -14.25 -14.04
CA HIS A 248 8.54 -15.47 -14.70
C HIS A 248 7.04 -15.44 -15.04
N GLY A 249 6.36 -14.29 -14.87
CA GLY A 249 4.98 -14.07 -15.34
C GLY A 249 3.87 -14.79 -14.57
N SER A 250 4.16 -15.33 -13.39
CA SER A 250 3.21 -16.14 -12.59
C SER A 250 2.18 -15.33 -11.80
N THR A 251 2.32 -14.01 -11.70
CA THR A 251 1.44 -13.13 -10.91
C THR A 251 1.38 -11.76 -11.57
N SER A 252 0.22 -11.09 -11.52
CA SER A 252 0.07 -9.78 -12.16
C SER A 252 0.83 -8.68 -11.40
N PHE A 253 1.53 -7.80 -12.13
CA PHE A 253 2.28 -6.69 -11.52
C PHE A 253 1.42 -5.74 -10.67
N PRO A 254 0.18 -5.40 -11.05
CA PRO A 254 -0.71 -4.62 -10.19
C PRO A 254 -0.94 -5.26 -8.82
N THR A 255 -1.05 -6.60 -8.76
CA THR A 255 -1.21 -7.34 -7.50
C THR A 255 -0.01 -7.13 -6.59
N ILE A 256 1.19 -7.42 -7.10
CA ILE A 256 2.43 -7.40 -6.33
C ILE A 256 2.68 -5.97 -5.85
N GLY A 257 2.64 -5.01 -6.79
CA GLY A 257 2.89 -3.61 -6.50
C GLY A 257 1.90 -3.03 -5.50
N GLY A 258 0.59 -3.22 -5.72
CA GLY A 258 -0.43 -2.69 -4.84
C GLY A 258 -0.41 -3.32 -3.44
N THR A 259 -0.14 -4.63 -3.34
CA THR A 259 -0.03 -5.34 -2.04
C THR A 259 1.18 -4.83 -1.25
N LEU A 260 2.35 -4.73 -1.88
CA LEU A 260 3.55 -4.23 -1.22
C LEU A 260 3.40 -2.77 -0.81
N LEU A 261 2.80 -1.93 -1.65
CA LEU A 261 2.52 -0.52 -1.33
C LEU A 261 1.53 -0.39 -0.17
N ALA A 262 0.53 -1.28 -0.07
CA ALA A 262 -0.39 -1.30 1.06
C ALA A 262 0.30 -1.69 2.36
N ILE A 263 1.19 -2.70 2.35
CA ILE A 263 2.01 -3.07 3.51
C ILE A 263 2.89 -1.89 3.93
N VAL A 264 3.56 -1.22 2.98
CA VAL A 264 4.33 0.00 3.25
C VAL A 264 3.46 1.06 3.91
N SER A 265 2.30 1.34 3.33
CA SER A 265 1.37 2.37 3.83
C SER A 265 0.90 2.06 5.25
N LEU A 266 0.60 0.80 5.54
CA LEU A 266 0.20 0.32 6.86
C LEU A 266 1.32 0.53 7.89
N ILE A 267 2.54 0.07 7.59
CA ILE A 267 3.69 0.22 8.48
C ILE A 267 3.95 1.70 8.77
N CYS A 268 4.04 2.54 7.72
CA CYS A 268 4.27 3.96 7.88
C CYS A 268 3.16 4.67 8.68
N LEU A 269 1.89 4.26 8.49
CA LEU A 269 0.74 4.81 9.21
C LEU A 269 0.86 4.53 10.71
N HIS A 270 1.19 3.29 11.09
CA HIS A 270 1.38 2.90 12.49
C HIS A 270 2.50 3.69 13.17
N SER A 271 3.63 3.88 12.47
CA SER A 271 4.75 4.69 12.98
C SER A 271 4.40 6.17 13.20
N MET A 272 3.30 6.66 12.61
CA MET A 272 2.78 8.01 12.86
C MET A 272 1.50 8.07 13.68
N SER A 273 1.08 6.96 14.32
CA SER A 273 -0.17 6.86 15.08
C SER A 273 -0.38 8.02 16.06
N GLY A 274 0.64 8.35 16.87
CA GLY A 274 0.57 9.46 17.85
C GLY A 274 0.42 10.87 17.25
N GLY A 275 0.71 11.04 15.96
CA GLY A 275 0.61 12.32 15.24
C GLY A 275 -0.40 12.32 14.09
N TYR A 276 -1.15 11.23 13.92
CA TYR A 276 -1.99 11.00 12.75
C TYR A 276 -3.04 12.09 12.56
N GLU A 277 -3.81 12.40 13.59
CA GLU A 277 -4.93 13.37 13.51
C GLU A 277 -4.44 14.75 13.07
N ALA A 278 -3.33 15.22 13.64
CA ALA A 278 -2.70 16.48 13.24
C ALA A 278 -2.16 16.43 11.80
N ALA A 279 -1.64 15.28 11.35
CA ALA A 279 -1.20 15.09 9.97
C ALA A 279 -2.38 15.11 9.00
N ARG A 280 -3.50 14.44 9.34
CA ARG A 280 -4.75 14.46 8.58
C ARG A 280 -5.29 15.86 8.44
N GLU A 281 -5.42 16.63 9.52
CA GLU A 281 -5.93 18.01 9.47
C GLU A 281 -5.11 18.90 8.53
N ARG A 282 -3.77 18.81 8.61
CA ARG A 282 -2.89 19.56 7.70
C ARG A 282 -3.07 19.14 6.24
N ALA A 283 -3.18 17.84 5.99
CA ALA A 283 -3.40 17.30 4.65
C ALA A 283 -4.77 17.72 4.08
N VAL A 284 -5.85 17.64 4.87
CA VAL A 284 -7.20 18.10 4.48
C VAL A 284 -7.22 19.59 4.16
N ALA A 285 -6.62 20.43 5.01
CA ALA A 285 -6.54 21.87 4.78
C ALA A 285 -5.79 22.19 3.48
N ARG A 286 -4.73 21.43 3.16
CA ARG A 286 -3.99 21.59 1.92
C ARG A 286 -4.79 21.15 0.70
N ALA A 287 -5.38 19.96 0.73
CA ALA A 287 -6.21 19.44 -0.35
C ALA A 287 -7.37 20.39 -0.66
N SER A 288 -7.97 20.98 0.37
CA SER A 288 -9.02 22.00 0.23
C SER A 288 -8.50 23.26 -0.46
N ARG A 289 -7.35 23.80 -0.04
CA ARG A 289 -6.71 24.96 -0.69
C ARG A 289 -6.39 24.69 -2.16
N GLN A 290 -5.86 23.51 -2.48
CA GLN A 290 -5.53 23.12 -3.85
C GLN A 290 -6.79 23.01 -4.73
N ARG A 291 -7.87 22.44 -4.18
CA ARG A 291 -9.16 22.38 -4.87
C ARG A 291 -9.73 23.77 -5.16
N SER A 292 -9.67 24.69 -4.19
CA SER A 292 -10.10 26.08 -4.38
C SER A 292 -9.24 26.83 -5.42
N ALA A 293 -7.93 26.61 -5.41
CA ALA A 293 -7.03 27.18 -6.41
C ALA A 293 -7.34 26.66 -7.82
N LEU A 294 -7.58 25.35 -7.97
CA LEU A 294 -7.95 24.74 -9.25
C LEU A 294 -9.28 25.30 -9.77
N ALA A 295 -10.28 25.42 -8.90
CA ALA A 295 -11.58 26.01 -9.24
C ALA A 295 -11.47 27.48 -9.68
N SER A 296 -10.43 28.18 -9.23
CA SER A 296 -10.13 29.57 -9.60
C SER A 296 -9.27 29.69 -10.88
N GLY A 297 -9.03 28.59 -11.60
CA GLY A 297 -8.25 28.59 -12.84
C GLY A 297 -6.73 28.72 -12.65
N LEU A 298 -6.24 28.65 -11.41
CA LEU A 298 -4.81 28.61 -11.12
C LEU A 298 -4.29 27.18 -11.32
N ASN A 299 -3.08 27.04 -11.89
CA ASN A 299 -2.40 25.76 -11.99
C ASN A 299 -2.08 25.23 -10.58
N ALA A 300 -2.98 24.39 -10.04
CA ALA A 300 -2.91 23.88 -8.67
C ALA A 300 -2.17 22.53 -8.56
N GLY A 301 -1.75 21.94 -9.69
CA GLY A 301 -1.01 20.69 -9.73
C GLY A 301 0.42 20.89 -9.22
N THR A 302 0.63 20.65 -7.94
CA THR A 302 1.98 20.62 -7.37
C THR A 302 2.50 19.19 -7.36
N PRO A 303 3.78 18.94 -7.67
CA PRO A 303 4.34 17.59 -7.69
C PRO A 303 4.33 16.88 -6.32
N TRP A 304 3.98 17.58 -5.24
CA TRP A 304 3.86 17.08 -3.88
C TRP A 304 2.39 17.03 -3.39
N SER A 305 1.43 16.99 -4.30
CA SER A 305 0.03 16.69 -4.01
C SER A 305 -0.33 15.34 -4.60
N PHE A 306 -1.01 14.51 -3.81
CA PHE A 306 -1.46 13.20 -4.25
C PHE A 306 -2.97 13.03 -4.19
N TYR A 307 -3.67 13.90 -3.44
CA TYR A 307 -5.09 13.73 -3.14
C TYR A 307 -5.94 14.95 -3.51
N PRO A 308 -7.05 14.80 -4.26
CA PRO A 308 -7.55 13.56 -4.91
C PRO A 308 -6.59 12.94 -5.93
N PRO A 309 -6.78 11.65 -6.29
CA PRO A 309 -5.84 10.87 -7.10
C PRO A 309 -5.65 11.36 -8.55
N TYR A 310 -6.36 12.41 -8.97
CA TYR A 310 -6.44 12.87 -10.36
C TYR A 310 -5.61 14.13 -10.65
N PHE A 311 -4.73 14.54 -9.73
CA PHE A 311 -3.97 15.77 -9.85
C PHE A 311 -2.84 15.71 -10.88
#